data_AF-U6CZT8-F1
#
_entry.id   AF-U6CZT8-F1
#
_cell.length_a   1.000
_cell.length_b   1.000
_cell.length_c   1.000
_cell.angle_alpha   90.00
_cell.angle_beta   90.00
_cell.angle_gamma   90.00
#
_symmetry.space_group_name_H-M   'P 1'
#
loop_
_entity.id
_entity.type
_entity.pdbx_description
1 polymer ?
#
loop_
_entity_poly.entity_id
_entity_poly.type
_entity_poly.pdbx_seq_one_letter_code
_entity_poly.pdbx_strand_id
1 'polypeptide(L)' 'LLKGIDRYNPENLATLERYVETQAKENAYDLEANLAVLKLYQFNPAFFQTTVTAQILLKALTNLPHTDFTLCKCMIDQAH' A
#
# COMPACT_ATOMS: atom_id res chain seq x y z
N LEU A 1 -14.36 1.82 -12.40
CA LEU A 1 -13.60 2.22 -13.61
C LEU A 1 -12.73 3.45 -13.30
N LEU A 2 -11.76 3.32 -12.39
CA LEU A 2 -10.64 4.27 -12.32
C LEU A 2 -9.53 3.64 -13.16
N LYS A 3 -9.45 4.10 -14.42
CA LYS A 3 -8.45 3.69 -15.40
C LYS A 3 -7.07 3.81 -14.75
N GLY A 4 -6.25 2.76 -14.84
CA GLY A 4 -4.98 2.60 -14.10
C GLY A 4 -3.88 3.64 -14.34
N ILE A 5 -4.17 4.74 -15.03
CA ILE A 5 -3.27 5.89 -15.22
C ILE A 5 -3.27 6.81 -13.98
N ASP A 6 -4.42 6.99 -13.31
CA ASP A 6 -4.50 7.83 -12.10
C ASP A 6 -4.05 7.11 -10.82
N ARG A 7 -3.98 5.77 -10.83
CA ARG A 7 -3.57 4.99 -9.64
C ARG A 7 -2.10 5.20 -9.24
N TYR A 8 -1.27 5.71 -10.16
CA TYR A 8 0.15 5.98 -9.92
C TYR A 8 0.48 7.48 -9.93
N ASN A 9 -0.54 8.33 -9.81
CA ASN A 9 -0.35 9.76 -9.71
C ASN A 9 0.06 10.11 -8.26
N PRO A 10 1.20 10.77 -8.00
CA PRO A 10 1.62 11.11 -6.64
C PRO A 10 0.60 12.00 -5.91
N GLU A 11 -0.24 12.75 -6.62
CA GLU A 11 -1.36 13.49 -6.03
C GLU A 11 -2.39 12.56 -5.36
N ASN A 12 -2.56 11.34 -5.87
CA ASN A 12 -3.46 10.35 -5.28
C ASN A 12 -2.81 9.59 -4.12
N LEU A 13 -1.49 9.70 -3.92
CA LEU A 13 -0.78 9.01 -2.85
C LEU A 13 -1.33 9.39 -1.48
N ALA A 14 -1.51 10.69 -1.21
CA ALA A 14 -2.06 11.16 0.06
C ALA A 14 -3.49 10.63 0.32
N THR A 15 -4.29 10.49 -0.75
CA THR A 15 -5.65 9.92 -0.67
C THR A 15 -5.58 8.42 -0.35
N LEU A 16 -4.67 7.68 -1.00
CA LEU A 16 -4.46 6.27 -0.77
C LEU A 16 -3.88 5.98 0.62
N GLU A 17 -2.96 6.79 1.12
CA GLU A 17 -2.43 6.70 2.49
C GLU A 17 -3.54 6.87 3.52
N ARG A 18 -4.40 7.88 3.33
CA ARG A 18 -5.56 8.10 4.18
C ARG A 18 -6.59 6.96 4.07
N TYR A 19 -6.70 6.35 2.90
CA TYR A 19 -7.53 5.18 2.69
C TYR A 19 -7.00 3.97 3.48
N VAL A 20 -5.69 3.70 3.45
CA VAL A 20 -5.04 2.65 4.27
C VAL A 20 -5.31 2.87 5.76
N GLU A 21 -5.22 4.11 6.23
CA GLU A 21 -5.50 4.42 7.64
C GLU A 21 -6.99 4.20 7.99
N THR A 22 -7.89 4.55 7.09
CA THR A 22 -9.34 4.32 7.24
C THR A 22 -9.65 2.83 7.25
N GLN A 23 -9.02 2.06 6.36
CA GLN A 23 -9.11 0.60 6.32
C GLN A 23 -8.67 -0.03 7.65
N ALA A 24 -7.64 0.51 8.30
CA ALA A 24 -7.20 0.05 9.62
C ALA A 24 -8.25 0.33 10.71
N LYS A 25 -8.92 1.49 10.66
CA LYS A 25 -9.97 1.90 11.61
C LYS A 25 -11.28 1.13 11.40
N GLU A 26 -11.67 0.90 10.15
CA GLU A 26 -12.92 0.24 9.79
C GLU A 26 -12.81 -1.29 9.67
N ASN A 27 -11.63 -1.84 9.95
CA ASN A 27 -11.34 -3.27 9.80
C ASN A 27 -11.62 -3.80 8.37
N ALA A 28 -11.44 -2.94 7.37
CA ALA A 28 -11.60 -3.25 5.96
C ALA A 28 -10.25 -3.64 5.35
N TYR A 29 -10.22 -4.56 4.38
CA TYR A 29 -8.99 -4.97 3.70
C TYR A 29 -9.16 -4.92 2.19
N ASP A 30 -8.36 -4.07 1.56
CA ASP A 30 -8.24 -3.90 0.12
C ASP A 30 -6.76 -4.00 -0.24
N LEU A 31 -6.39 -5.15 -0.81
CA LEU A 31 -5.04 -5.44 -1.23
C LEU A 31 -4.61 -4.58 -2.43
N GLU A 32 -5.53 -4.24 -3.35
CA GLU A 32 -5.17 -3.42 -4.52
C GLU A 32 -4.74 -2.02 -4.09
N ALA A 33 -5.43 -1.42 -3.12
CA ALA A 33 -5.05 -0.11 -2.58
C ALA A 33 -3.68 -0.15 -1.89
N ASN A 34 -3.44 -1.18 -1.07
CA ASN A 34 -2.17 -1.42 -0.40
C ASN A 34 -1.01 -1.55 -1.40
N LEU A 35 -1.19 -2.37 -2.44
CA LEU A 35 -0.18 -2.57 -3.50
C LEU A 35 0.04 -1.29 -4.31
N ALA A 36 -1.00 -0.49 -4.56
CA ALA A 36 -0.87 0.79 -5.25
C ALA A 36 0.01 1.79 -4.48
N VAL A 37 -0.16 1.89 -3.15
CA VAL A 37 0.69 2.73 -2.28
C VAL A 37 2.15 2.28 -2.33
N LEU A 38 2.40 0.99 -2.11
CA LEU A 38 3.76 0.43 -2.14
C LEU A 38 4.44 0.66 -3.50
N LYS A 39 3.69 0.51 -4.60
CA LYS A 39 4.19 0.73 -5.95
C LYS A 39 4.43 2.21 -6.26
N LEU A 40 3.59 3.11 -5.74
CA LEU A 40 3.83 4.56 -5.79
C LEU A 40 5.11 4.96 -5.06
N TYR A 41 5.36 4.36 -3.89
CA TYR A 41 6.60 4.58 -3.14
C TYR A 41 7.84 4.05 -3.89
N GLN A 42 7.73 2.92 -4.59
CA GLN A 42 8.82 2.45 -5.47
C GLN A 42 9.16 3.46 -6.56
N PHE A 43 8.15 4.04 -7.22
CA PHE A 43 8.37 5.06 -8.25
C PHE A 43 8.88 6.38 -7.68
N ASN A 44 8.49 6.72 -6.45
CA ASN A 44 8.81 7.99 -5.82
C ASN A 44 9.33 7.78 -4.39
N PRO A 45 10.60 7.39 -4.21
CA PRO A 45 11.16 7.10 -2.89
C PRO A 45 11.16 8.31 -1.95
N ALA A 46 11.10 9.54 -2.49
CA ALA A 46 10.98 10.77 -1.70
C ALA A 46 9.69 10.86 -0.86
N PHE A 47 8.64 10.13 -1.25
CA PHE A 47 7.37 10.08 -0.51
C PHE A 47 7.22 8.81 0.31
N PHE A 48 8.25 7.95 0.41
CA PHE A 48 8.18 6.71 1.16
C PHE A 48 7.89 6.97 2.64
N GLN A 49 6.78 6.45 3.14
CA GLN A 49 6.41 6.50 4.55
C GLN A 49 6.48 5.12 5.20
N THR A 50 7.37 4.99 6.18
CA THR A 50 7.54 3.75 6.95
C THR A 50 6.28 3.37 7.72
N THR A 51 5.57 4.34 8.30
CA THR A 51 4.36 4.10 9.11
C THR A 51 3.24 3.47 8.28
N VAL A 52 2.99 4.00 7.08
CA VAL A 52 1.95 3.48 6.18
C VAL A 52 2.33 2.09 5.69
N THR A 53 3.59 1.92 5.28
CA THR A 53 4.14 0.62 4.88
C THR A 53 3.99 -0.44 5.99
N ALA A 54 4.31 -0.09 7.24
CA ALA A 54 4.15 -0.97 8.39
C ALA A 54 2.68 -1.34 8.63
N GLN A 55 1.75 -0.39 8.50
CA GLN A 55 0.31 -0.66 8.61
C GLN A 55 -0.18 -1.62 7.52
N ILE A 56 0.25 -1.44 6.27
CA ILE A 56 -0.07 -2.33 5.16
C ILE A 56 0.41 -3.76 5.47
N LEU A 57 1.66 -3.91 5.93
CA LEU A 57 2.24 -5.20 6.29
C LEU A 57 1.51 -5.85 7.47
N LEU A 58 1.18 -5.09 8.51
CA LEU A 58 0.38 -5.55 9.65
C LEU A 58 -0.99 -6.05 9.19
N LYS A 59 -1.66 -5.30 8.32
CA LYS A 59 -2.96 -5.70 7.77
C LYS A 59 -2.86 -6.96 6.91
N ALA A 60 -1.81 -7.10 6.11
CA ALA A 60 -1.55 -8.30 5.32
C ALA A 60 -1.20 -9.52 6.21
N LEU A 61 -0.62 -9.30 7.39
CA LEU A 61 -0.40 -10.36 8.40
C LEU A 61 -1.72 -10.79 9.06
N THR A 62 -2.61 -9.83 9.36
CA THR A 62 -3.90 -10.13 9.99
C THR A 62 -4.90 -10.74 9.02
N ASN A 63 -4.79 -10.44 7.72
CA ASN A 63 -5.63 -10.99 6.66
C ASN A 63 -4.89 -12.14 5.95
N LEU A 64 -4.99 -13.36 6.50
CA LEU A 64 -4.60 -14.59 5.81
C LEU A 64 -5.40 -14.74 4.49
N PRO A 65 -4.83 -15.25 3.39
CA PRO A 65 -3.78 -16.27 3.32
C PRO A 65 -2.34 -15.74 3.14
N HIS A 66 -1.38 -16.54 3.62
CA HIS A 66 0.07 -16.33 3.76
C HIS A 66 0.86 -15.64 2.61
N THR A 67 0.28 -15.44 1.42
CA THR A 67 0.97 -14.90 0.23
C THR A 67 1.08 -13.38 0.20
N ASP A 68 0.14 -12.65 0.81
CA ASP A 68 0.07 -11.18 0.70
C ASP A 68 1.23 -10.48 1.41
N PHE A 69 1.63 -11.00 2.58
CA PHE A 69 2.78 -10.48 3.32
C PHE A 69 4.08 -10.63 2.52
N THR A 70 4.28 -11.79 1.88
CA THR A 70 5.47 -12.06 1.06
C THR A 70 5.51 -11.14 -0.17
N LEU A 71 4.35 -10.89 -0.80
CA LEU A 71 4.22 -9.94 -1.91
C LEU A 71 4.56 -8.51 -1.48
N CYS A 72 4.00 -8.04 -0.37
CA CYS A 72 4.29 -6.70 0.16
C CYS A 72 5.77 -6.55 0.52
N LYS A 73 6.37 -7.55 1.18
CA LYS A 73 7.80 -7.58 1.49
C LYS A 73 8.66 -7.52 0.22
N CYS A 74 8.34 -8.33 -0.79
CA CYS A 74 9.07 -8.35 -2.07
C CYS A 74 9.04 -6.98 -2.75
N MET A 75 7.89 -6.29 -2.72
CA MET A 75 7.78 -4.94 -3.29
C MET A 75 8.59 -3.89 -2.53
N ILE A 76 8.78 -4.04 -1.22
CA ILE A 76 9.63 -3.11 -0.44
C ILE A 76 11.11 -3.41 -0.68
N ASP A 77 11.49 -4.69 -0.73
CA ASP A 77 12.89 -5.15 -0.89
C ASP A 77 13.48 -4.78 -2.25
N GLN A 78 12.65 -4.67 -3.30
CA GLN A 78 13.09 -4.19 -4.62
C GLN A 78 13.24 -2.66 -4.71
N ALA A 79 12.83 -1.91 -3.69
CA ALA A 79 12.86 -0.45 -3.68
C ALA A 79 14.12 0.14 -3.01
N HIS A 80 15.01 -0.71 -2.49
CA HIS A 80 16.26 -0.36 -1.80
C HIS A 80 17.43 -1.14 -2.41
#